data_AF-A0A1M5RXI7-F1
#
_entry.id   AF-A0A1M5RXI7-F1
#
_cell.length_a   1.000
_cell.length_b   1.000
_cell.length_c   1.000
_cell.angle_alpha   90.00
_cell.angle_beta   90.00
_cell.angle_gamma   90.00
#
_symmetry.space_group_name_H-M   'P 1'
#
loop_
_entity.id
_entity.type
_entity.pdbx_description
1 polymer ?
#
loop_
_entity_poly.entity_id
_entity_poly.type
_entity_poly.pdbx_seq_one_letter_code
_entity_poly.pdbx_strand_id
1 'polypeptide(L)'
;MQTHINLDESRSVLGSLRALFPERRVRFFEALRIAELQATRLHQVLAIEGDAVPSEAVSELPRIEVQYRDIPTSGMSYWNGTTWIIAINRWEPRTRQRFTLFHEFKHIVDHGRAKQLYATDEQAEQAADFFAGCALMSRGALKRAWAGLIQQPAVLARLFDVSPRAITVRLAQIGLTDSGERCERPAAPHRPRPGHYHRQRSTRPYETSEVLVA
;
A
#
# COMPACT_ATOMS: atom_id res chain seq x y z
N MET A 1 -8.26 12.56 -30.11
CA MET A 1 -6.95 13.18 -29.87
C MET A 1 -6.27 12.39 -28.75
N GLN A 2 -5.65 11.25 -29.12
CA GLN A 2 -4.93 10.38 -28.18
C GLN A 2 -3.54 10.98 -27.93
N THR A 3 -3.25 11.31 -26.68
CA THR A 3 -1.89 11.62 -26.24
C THR A 3 -1.13 10.30 -26.14
N HIS A 4 -0.32 10.00 -27.16
CA HIS A 4 0.66 8.91 -27.08
C HIS A 4 1.68 9.25 -25.99
N ILE A 5 1.63 8.51 -24.87
CA ILE A 5 2.68 8.56 -23.87
C ILE A 5 3.85 7.79 -24.48
N ASN A 6 4.93 8.51 -24.82
CA ASN A 6 6.24 7.93 -25.15
C ASN A 6 6.69 7.09 -23.94
N LEU A 7 6.44 5.79 -23.99
CA LEU A 7 7.05 4.84 -23.07
C LEU A 7 8.49 4.67 -23.55
N ASP A 8 9.44 4.99 -22.68
CA ASP A 8 10.87 4.79 -22.92
C ASP A 8 11.14 3.28 -23.09
N GLU A 9 10.98 2.77 -24.32
CA GLU A 9 11.15 1.36 -24.73
C GLU A 9 12.53 0.81 -24.34
N SER A 10 13.49 1.68 -24.06
CA SER A 10 14.86 1.37 -23.66
C SER A 10 15.01 0.95 -22.18
N ARG A 11 14.02 1.18 -21.31
CA ARG A 11 14.15 0.88 -19.87
C ARG A 11 13.64 -0.52 -19.53
N SER A 12 14.42 -1.25 -18.73
CA SER A 12 13.95 -2.48 -18.10
C SER A 12 12.68 -2.24 -17.28
N VAL A 13 11.86 -3.28 -17.08
CA VAL A 13 10.63 -3.20 -16.27
C VAL A 13 10.92 -2.58 -14.90
N LEU A 14 11.95 -3.08 -14.19
CA LEU A 14 12.36 -2.54 -12.90
C LEU A 14 12.78 -1.07 -12.99
N GLY A 15 13.52 -0.68 -14.04
CA GLY A 15 13.88 0.72 -14.29
C GLY A 15 12.66 1.61 -14.52
N SER A 16 11.68 1.12 -15.27
CA SER A 16 10.41 1.81 -15.53
C SER A 16 9.57 2.01 -14.27
N LEU A 17 9.54 1.05 -13.34
CA LEU A 17 8.86 1.21 -12.06
C LEU A 17 9.58 2.17 -11.11
N ARG A 18 10.92 2.11 -11.08
CA ARG A 18 11.76 3.00 -10.26
C ARG A 18 11.75 4.45 -10.75
N ALA A 19 11.49 4.67 -12.03
CA ALA A 19 11.35 6.01 -12.60
C ALA A 19 10.14 6.80 -12.05
N LEU A 20 9.20 6.13 -11.37
CA LEU A 20 8.04 6.78 -10.74
C LEU A 20 8.34 7.39 -9.37
N PHE A 21 9.56 7.19 -8.84
CA PHE A 21 9.96 7.80 -7.58
C PHE A 21 10.25 9.30 -7.74
N PRO A 22 9.70 10.15 -6.87
CA PRO A 22 10.07 11.56 -6.83
C PRO A 22 11.44 11.75 -6.16
N GLU A 23 12.14 12.83 -6.52
CA GLU A 23 13.45 13.20 -5.93
C GLU A 23 13.32 13.92 -4.57
N ARG A 24 12.23 13.68 -3.85
CA ARG A 24 11.95 14.27 -2.54
C ARG A 24 11.39 13.23 -1.59
N ARG A 25 11.42 13.53 -0.29
CA ARG A 25 10.61 12.80 0.68
C ARG A 25 9.13 12.94 0.36
N VAL A 26 8.41 11.85 0.58
CA VAL A 26 6.96 11.78 0.37
C VAL A 26 6.25 11.51 1.67
N ARG A 27 4.99 11.94 1.75
CA ARG A 27 4.08 11.51 2.81
C ARG A 27 3.59 10.10 2.52
N PHE A 28 3.19 9.38 3.55
CA PHE A 28 2.82 7.97 3.39
C PHE A 28 1.69 7.73 2.36
N PHE A 29 0.66 8.59 2.32
CA PHE A 29 -0.40 8.48 1.31
C PHE A 29 0.12 8.67 -0.13
N GLU A 30 1.15 9.50 -0.33
CA GLU A 30 1.79 9.66 -1.63
C GLU A 30 2.58 8.40 -2.00
N ALA A 31 3.22 7.75 -1.02
CA ALA A 31 3.90 6.47 -1.21
C ALA A 31 2.92 5.36 -1.63
N LEU A 32 1.72 5.30 -1.03
CA LEU A 32 0.66 4.39 -1.48
C LEU A 32 0.19 4.73 -2.89
N ARG A 33 0.07 6.01 -3.24
CA ARG A 33 -0.27 6.42 -4.61
C ARG A 33 0.82 6.01 -5.61
N ILE A 34 2.09 6.13 -5.26
CA ILE A 34 3.22 5.67 -6.08
C ILE A 34 3.15 4.16 -6.26
N ALA A 35 2.89 3.39 -5.19
CA ALA A 35 2.72 1.94 -5.27
C ALA A 35 1.62 1.55 -6.27
N GLU A 36 0.47 2.22 -6.25
CA GLU A 36 -0.59 1.97 -7.24
C GLU A 36 -0.19 2.35 -8.68
N LEU A 37 0.54 3.46 -8.85
CA LEU A 37 1.06 3.86 -10.17
C LEU A 37 2.08 2.85 -10.68
N GLN A 38 2.93 2.31 -9.81
CA GLN A 38 3.88 1.25 -10.15
C GLN A 38 3.15 -0.03 -10.56
N ALA A 39 2.13 -0.46 -9.81
CA ALA A 39 1.31 -1.60 -10.19
C ALA A 39 0.65 -1.38 -11.57
N THR A 40 0.12 -0.18 -11.82
CA THR A 40 -0.45 0.17 -13.13
C THR A 40 0.60 0.15 -14.23
N ARG A 41 1.81 0.67 -13.97
CA ARG A 41 2.91 0.66 -14.94
C ARG A 41 3.40 -0.76 -15.23
N LEU A 42 3.42 -1.65 -14.23
CA LEU A 42 3.76 -3.06 -14.42
C LEU A 42 2.82 -3.72 -15.42
N HIS A 43 1.50 -3.53 -15.26
CA HIS A 43 0.49 -4.00 -16.22
C HIS A 43 0.73 -3.47 -17.63
N GLN A 44 1.06 -2.18 -17.76
CA GLN A 44 1.29 -1.53 -19.06
C GLN A 44 2.53 -2.08 -19.76
N VAL A 45 3.66 -2.19 -19.05
CA VAL A 45 4.93 -2.63 -19.65
C VAL A 45 4.89 -4.11 -20.04
N LEU A 46 4.15 -4.92 -19.30
CA LEU A 46 4.01 -6.36 -19.56
C LEU A 46 2.77 -6.72 -20.40
N ALA A 47 2.04 -5.71 -20.91
CA ALA A 47 0.82 -5.89 -21.70
C ALA A 47 -0.15 -6.91 -21.09
N ILE A 48 -0.42 -6.80 -19.78
CA ILE A 48 -1.24 -7.76 -19.06
C ILE A 48 -2.71 -7.52 -19.41
N GLU A 49 -3.24 -8.37 -20.28
CA GLU A 49 -4.64 -8.37 -20.72
C GLU A 49 -5.41 -9.49 -20.02
N GLY A 50 -5.84 -9.24 -18.78
CA GLY A 50 -6.59 -10.21 -18.00
C GLY A 50 -6.94 -9.71 -16.60
N ASP A 51 -7.93 -10.33 -15.97
CA ASP A 51 -8.30 -10.00 -14.60
C ASP A 51 -7.33 -10.62 -13.58
N ALA A 52 -6.89 -11.87 -13.81
CA ALA A 52 -5.86 -12.52 -13.00
C ALA A 52 -4.46 -12.29 -13.57
N VAL A 53 -3.56 -11.72 -12.77
CA VAL A 53 -2.17 -11.46 -13.17
C VAL A 53 -1.31 -12.71 -13.00
N PRO A 54 -0.63 -13.23 -14.03
CA PRO A 54 0.23 -14.41 -13.91
C PRO A 54 1.43 -14.14 -12.98
N SER A 55 1.91 -15.17 -12.29
CA SER A 55 3.11 -15.06 -11.44
C SER A 55 4.37 -14.81 -12.28
N GLU A 56 4.33 -15.30 -13.51
CA GLU A 56 5.30 -15.18 -14.57
C GLU A 56 5.61 -13.71 -14.89
N ALA A 57 4.65 -12.81 -14.67
CA ALA A 57 4.84 -11.36 -14.80
C ALA A 57 5.98 -10.81 -13.93
N VAL A 58 6.34 -11.50 -12.84
CA VAL A 58 7.49 -11.15 -11.99
C VAL A 58 8.61 -12.17 -12.14
N SER A 59 8.30 -13.46 -12.15
CA SER A 59 9.34 -14.51 -12.11
C SER A 59 10.16 -14.62 -13.39
N GLU A 60 9.67 -14.11 -14.51
CA GLU A 60 10.40 -14.11 -15.79
C GLU A 60 11.16 -12.81 -16.07
N LEU A 61 11.11 -11.85 -15.14
CA LEU A 61 11.82 -10.59 -15.30
C LEU A 61 13.35 -10.81 -15.24
N PRO A 62 14.13 -10.10 -16.08
CA PRO A 62 15.59 -10.20 -16.03
C PRO A 62 16.14 -9.90 -14.64
N ARG A 63 17.07 -10.75 -14.18
CA ARG A 63 17.73 -10.64 -12.86
C ARG A 63 16.77 -10.72 -11.67
N ILE A 64 15.68 -11.46 -11.84
CA ILE A 64 14.81 -11.92 -10.74
C ILE A 64 14.76 -13.44 -10.82
N GLU A 65 14.93 -14.10 -9.69
CA GLU A 65 14.78 -15.53 -9.52
C GLU A 65 13.84 -15.80 -8.36
N VAL A 66 12.79 -16.58 -8.61
CA VAL A 66 11.79 -16.95 -7.59
C VAL A 66 12.05 -18.38 -7.14
N GLN A 67 12.13 -18.58 -5.83
CA GLN A 67 12.48 -19.86 -5.23
C GLN A 67 11.47 -20.23 -4.16
N TYR A 68 10.86 -21.41 -4.30
CA TYR A 68 9.94 -21.96 -3.31
C TYR A 68 10.72 -22.82 -2.32
N ARG A 69 10.83 -22.36 -1.06
CA ARG A 69 11.69 -22.95 -0.03
C ARG A 69 10.90 -23.26 1.24
N ASP A 70 11.49 -24.09 2.09
CA ASP A 70 11.05 -24.27 3.47
C ASP A 70 11.69 -23.17 4.33
N ILE A 71 10.92 -22.13 4.65
CA ILE A 71 11.36 -20.95 5.40
C ILE A 71 10.33 -20.60 6.49
N PRO A 72 10.76 -20.01 7.62
CA PRO A 72 9.86 -19.72 8.73
C PRO A 72 8.94 -18.50 8.50
N THR A 73 9.22 -17.69 7.48
CA THR A 73 8.40 -16.53 7.09
C THR A 73 7.54 -16.87 5.87
N SER A 74 6.60 -16.00 5.48
CA SER A 74 5.86 -16.17 4.22
C SER A 74 6.76 -15.98 3.00
N GLY A 75 7.66 -14.99 3.05
CA GLY A 75 8.63 -14.70 2.02
C GLY A 75 9.81 -13.87 2.52
N MET A 76 10.79 -13.67 1.64
CA MET A 76 11.86 -12.68 1.77
C MET A 76 12.53 -12.42 0.41
N SER A 77 13.16 -11.26 0.28
CA SER A 77 13.92 -10.90 -0.92
C SER A 77 15.33 -10.39 -0.59
N TYR A 78 16.32 -10.77 -1.42
CA TYR A 78 17.71 -10.35 -1.24
C TYR A 78 18.50 -10.38 -2.54
N TRP A 79 19.57 -9.59 -2.60
CA TRP A 79 20.51 -9.60 -3.74
C TRP A 79 21.63 -10.61 -3.48
N ASN A 80 21.90 -11.53 -4.42
CA ASN A 80 22.96 -12.52 -4.26
C ASN A 80 24.31 -12.12 -4.90
N GLY A 81 24.42 -10.88 -5.40
CA GLY A 81 25.58 -10.40 -6.16
C GLY A 81 25.29 -10.23 -7.66
N THR A 82 24.38 -11.02 -8.22
CA THR A 82 24.09 -11.04 -9.68
C THR A 82 22.59 -10.92 -10.00
N THR A 83 21.72 -11.48 -9.17
CA THR A 83 20.27 -11.50 -9.37
C THR A 83 19.55 -11.27 -8.04
N TRP A 84 18.33 -10.73 -8.12
CA TRP A 84 17.42 -10.67 -6.98
C TRP A 84 16.80 -12.04 -6.77
N ILE A 85 16.91 -12.55 -5.54
CA ILE A 85 16.22 -13.76 -5.11
C ILE A 85 14.96 -13.35 -4.37
N ILE A 86 13.82 -13.90 -4.76
CA ILE A 86 12.57 -13.88 -3.99
C ILE A 86 12.34 -15.30 -3.49
N ALA A 87 12.54 -15.53 -2.19
CA ALA A 87 12.23 -16.79 -1.55
C ALA A 87 10.80 -16.77 -1.01
N ILE A 88 10.01 -17.79 -1.32
CA ILE A 88 8.60 -17.92 -0.91
C ILE A 88 8.44 -19.23 -0.16
N ASN A 89 7.65 -19.21 0.92
CA ASN A 89 7.32 -20.42 1.66
C ASN A 89 6.49 -21.38 0.81
N ARG A 90 7.07 -22.53 0.52
CA ARG A 90 6.46 -23.55 -0.34
C ARG A 90 5.21 -24.21 0.25
N TRP A 91 5.01 -24.09 1.56
CA TRP A 91 3.89 -24.71 2.27
C TRP A 91 2.66 -23.81 2.34
N GLU A 92 2.79 -22.54 1.96
CA GLU A 92 1.64 -21.64 1.90
C GLU A 92 0.73 -21.94 0.70
N PRO A 93 -0.59 -21.68 0.80
CA PRO A 93 -1.49 -21.83 -0.32
C PRO A 93 -1.06 -20.97 -1.52
N ARG A 94 -1.33 -21.43 -2.75
CA ARG A 94 -0.91 -20.75 -3.99
C ARG A 94 -1.32 -19.27 -4.05
N THR A 95 -2.54 -18.94 -3.63
CA THR A 95 -3.02 -17.54 -3.59
C THR A 95 -2.21 -16.66 -2.64
N ARG A 96 -1.71 -17.23 -1.53
CA ARG A 96 -0.83 -16.54 -0.58
C ARG A 96 0.59 -16.41 -1.13
N GLN A 97 1.14 -17.49 -1.72
CA GLN A 97 2.44 -17.44 -2.41
C GLN A 97 2.47 -16.37 -3.50
N ARG A 98 1.39 -16.25 -4.28
CA ARG A 98 1.23 -15.21 -5.30
C ARG A 98 1.23 -13.82 -4.68
N PHE A 99 0.46 -13.60 -3.63
CA PHE A 99 0.45 -12.33 -2.93
C PHE A 99 1.84 -11.96 -2.38
N THR A 100 2.52 -12.92 -1.74
CA THR A 100 3.88 -12.76 -1.23
C THR A 100 4.89 -12.44 -2.34
N LEU A 101 4.78 -13.06 -3.52
CA LEU A 101 5.65 -12.75 -4.66
C LEU A 101 5.59 -11.26 -5.03
N PHE A 102 4.38 -10.69 -5.16
CA PHE A 102 4.23 -9.27 -5.50
C PHE A 102 4.61 -8.35 -4.33
N HIS A 103 4.38 -8.79 -3.09
CA HIS A 103 4.82 -8.07 -1.89
C HIS A 103 6.35 -7.95 -1.86
N GLU A 104 7.07 -9.07 -2.01
CA GLU A 104 8.55 -9.06 -2.05
C GLU A 104 9.10 -8.30 -3.25
N PHE A 105 8.42 -8.40 -4.40
CA PHE A 105 8.80 -7.61 -5.57
C PHE A 105 8.71 -6.10 -5.31
N LYS A 106 7.76 -5.64 -4.50
CA LYS A 106 7.68 -4.22 -4.10
C LYS A 106 8.90 -3.79 -3.28
N HIS A 107 9.36 -4.62 -2.34
CA HIS A 107 10.60 -4.35 -1.60
C HIS A 107 11.80 -4.21 -2.54
N ILE A 108 11.89 -5.05 -3.57
CA ILE A 108 12.92 -4.93 -4.62
C ILE A 108 12.78 -3.63 -5.40
N VAL A 109 11.57 -3.27 -5.83
CA VAL A 109 11.30 -2.02 -6.54
C VAL A 109 11.77 -0.81 -5.73
N ASP A 110 11.49 -0.80 -4.42
CA ASP A 110 11.80 0.29 -3.49
C ASP A 110 13.22 0.29 -2.93
N HIS A 111 13.99 -0.76 -3.20
CA HIS A 111 15.35 -0.88 -2.74
C HIS A 111 16.19 0.37 -3.09
N GLY A 112 16.92 0.88 -2.10
CA GLY A 112 17.71 2.12 -2.21
C GLY A 112 16.91 3.42 -2.02
N ARG A 113 15.58 3.37 -2.02
CA ARG A 113 14.68 4.53 -1.85
C ARG A 113 13.75 4.42 -0.64
N ALA A 114 13.70 3.28 0.05
CA ALA A 114 12.81 3.03 1.18
C ALA A 114 12.78 4.18 2.23
N LYS A 115 13.95 4.71 2.64
CA LYS A 115 14.03 5.83 3.62
C LYS A 115 13.43 7.16 3.14
N GLN A 116 13.27 7.34 1.82
CA GLN A 116 12.60 8.51 1.23
C GLN A 116 11.09 8.30 1.14
N LEU A 117 10.66 7.04 1.01
CA LEU A 117 9.27 6.63 0.85
C LEU A 117 8.55 6.42 2.20
N TYR A 118 9.27 5.92 3.20
CA TYR A 118 8.71 5.41 4.44
C TYR A 118 9.45 5.96 5.66
N ALA A 119 8.68 6.32 6.69
CA ALA A 119 9.21 6.73 7.98
C ALA A 119 9.51 5.54 8.90
N THR A 120 8.81 4.42 8.70
CA THR A 120 8.91 3.21 9.52
C THR A 120 8.89 1.97 8.63
N ASP A 121 9.40 0.85 9.14
CA ASP A 121 9.33 -0.44 8.44
C ASP A 121 7.87 -0.89 8.27
N GLU A 122 7.01 -0.60 9.25
CA GLU A 122 5.57 -0.87 9.15
C GLU A 122 4.93 -0.18 7.93
N GLN A 123 5.35 1.05 7.59
CA GLN A 123 4.87 1.72 6.38
C GLN A 123 5.37 1.04 5.10
N ALA A 124 6.60 0.49 5.12
CA ALA A 124 7.13 -0.27 3.99
C ALA A 124 6.30 -1.56 3.78
N GLU A 125 6.02 -2.30 4.85
CA GLU A 125 5.16 -3.50 4.82
C GLU A 125 3.75 -3.19 4.31
N GLN A 126 3.11 -2.12 4.85
CA GLN A 126 1.79 -1.69 4.38
C GLN A 126 1.79 -1.30 2.89
N ALA A 127 2.86 -0.67 2.41
CA ALA A 127 2.97 -0.31 1.01
C ALA A 127 3.25 -1.51 0.10
N ALA A 128 3.97 -2.52 0.60
CA ALA A 128 4.18 -3.80 -0.07
C ALA A 128 2.86 -4.57 -0.22
N ASP A 129 2.07 -4.69 0.84
CA ASP A 129 0.73 -5.27 0.80
C ASP A 129 -0.21 -4.50 -0.15
N PHE A 130 -0.17 -3.17 -0.07
CA PHE A 130 -0.99 -2.33 -0.94
C PHE A 130 -0.60 -2.47 -2.41
N PHE A 131 0.70 -2.52 -2.72
CA PHE A 131 1.19 -2.80 -4.06
C PHE A 131 0.74 -4.16 -4.57
N ALA A 132 0.90 -5.23 -3.78
CA ALA A 132 0.50 -6.58 -4.16
C ALA A 132 -1.00 -6.65 -4.47
N GLY A 133 -1.82 -5.99 -3.63
CA GLY A 133 -3.26 -5.84 -3.90
C GLY A 133 -3.56 -5.07 -5.19
N CYS A 134 -2.84 -3.98 -5.47
CA CYS A 134 -3.00 -3.22 -6.72
C CYS A 134 -2.56 -4.01 -7.95
N ALA A 135 -1.47 -4.77 -7.84
CA ALA A 135 -0.90 -5.55 -8.93
C ALA A 135 -1.80 -6.73 -9.28
N LEU A 136 -2.25 -7.50 -8.30
CA LEU A 136 -3.13 -8.67 -8.51
C LEU A 136 -4.57 -8.27 -8.84
N MET A 137 -5.05 -7.14 -8.31
CA MET A 137 -6.43 -6.67 -8.47
C MET A 137 -6.42 -5.20 -8.88
N SER A 138 -6.13 -4.97 -10.17
CA SER A 138 -6.07 -3.60 -10.71
C SER A 138 -7.40 -2.88 -10.50
N ARG A 139 -7.36 -1.58 -10.17
CA ARG A 139 -8.59 -0.80 -9.89
C ARG A 139 -9.56 -0.88 -11.08
N GLY A 140 -9.03 -0.82 -12.31
CA GLY A 140 -9.85 -0.87 -13.52
C GLY A 140 -10.56 -2.21 -13.69
N ALA A 141 -9.83 -3.32 -13.58
CA ALA A 141 -10.41 -4.66 -13.68
C ALA A 141 -11.45 -4.92 -12.60
N LEU A 142 -11.12 -4.62 -11.34
CA LEU A 142 -12.03 -4.86 -10.22
C LEU A 142 -13.31 -4.03 -10.33
N LYS A 143 -13.21 -2.76 -10.77
CA LYS A 143 -14.39 -1.92 -11.03
C LYS A 143 -15.24 -2.44 -12.20
N ARG A 144 -14.63 -2.95 -13.27
CA ARG A 144 -15.38 -3.55 -14.40
C ARG A 144 -16.14 -4.79 -13.95
N ALA A 145 -15.49 -5.70 -13.24
CA ALA A 145 -16.15 -6.90 -12.70
C ALA A 145 -17.32 -6.53 -11.76
N TRP A 146 -17.11 -5.56 -10.88
CA TRP A 146 -18.14 -5.07 -9.96
C TRP A 146 -19.34 -4.44 -10.69
N ALA A 147 -19.09 -3.60 -11.69
CA ALA A 147 -20.13 -2.97 -12.50
C ALA A 147 -20.86 -3.99 -13.40
N GLY A 148 -20.18 -5.07 -13.80
CA GLY A 148 -20.76 -6.25 -14.44
C GLY A 148 -21.54 -7.18 -13.50
N LEU A 149 -21.88 -6.71 -12.29
CA LEU A 149 -22.69 -7.39 -11.27
C LEU A 149 -22.02 -8.59 -10.59
N ILE A 150 -20.71 -8.77 -10.71
CA ILE A 150 -19.95 -9.75 -9.92
C ILE A 150 -19.57 -9.11 -8.59
N GLN A 151 -20.48 -9.13 -7.61
CA GLN A 151 -20.31 -8.44 -6.32
C GLN A 151 -20.03 -9.39 -5.14
N GLN A 152 -20.12 -10.71 -5.36
CA GLN A 152 -19.82 -11.70 -4.33
C GLN A 152 -18.31 -11.85 -4.16
N PRO A 153 -17.73 -11.60 -2.96
CA PRO A 153 -16.28 -11.67 -2.76
C PRO A 153 -15.65 -13.02 -3.13
N ALA A 154 -16.35 -14.12 -2.91
CA ALA A 154 -15.88 -15.46 -3.28
C ALA A 154 -15.78 -15.67 -4.80
N VAL A 155 -16.67 -15.05 -5.59
CA VAL A 155 -16.64 -15.13 -7.05
C VAL A 155 -15.50 -14.26 -7.59
N LEU A 156 -15.37 -13.04 -7.07
CA LEU A 156 -14.25 -12.16 -7.40
C LEU A 156 -12.89 -12.79 -7.03
N ALA A 157 -12.80 -13.47 -5.89
CA ALA A 157 -11.57 -14.14 -5.46
C ALA A 157 -11.11 -15.20 -6.47
N ARG A 158 -12.05 -15.96 -7.05
CA ARG A 158 -11.76 -16.90 -8.13
C ARG A 158 -11.38 -16.20 -9.43
N LEU A 159 -12.05 -15.09 -9.76
CA LEU A 159 -11.78 -14.32 -10.98
C LEU A 159 -10.35 -13.73 -11.00
N PHE A 160 -9.90 -13.22 -9.85
CA PHE A 160 -8.57 -12.60 -9.70
C PHE A 160 -7.49 -13.57 -9.22
N ASP A 161 -7.84 -14.83 -8.93
CA ASP A 161 -6.97 -15.85 -8.34
C ASP A 161 -6.25 -15.38 -7.05
N VAL A 162 -7.05 -14.90 -6.10
CA VAL A 162 -6.62 -14.38 -4.80
C VAL A 162 -7.49 -14.94 -3.66
N SER A 163 -7.14 -14.66 -2.42
CA SER A 163 -7.99 -15.01 -1.28
C SER A 163 -9.24 -14.10 -1.19
N PRO A 164 -10.38 -14.60 -0.66
CA PRO A 164 -11.55 -13.75 -0.40
C PRO A 164 -11.24 -12.56 0.50
N ARG A 165 -10.33 -12.74 1.47
CA ARG A 165 -9.87 -11.65 2.35
C ARG A 165 -9.18 -10.54 1.56
N ALA A 166 -8.33 -10.89 0.59
CA ALA A 166 -7.65 -9.91 -0.26
C ALA A 166 -8.65 -9.08 -1.08
N ILE A 167 -9.70 -9.72 -1.62
CA ILE A 167 -10.80 -9.01 -2.30
C ILE A 167 -11.49 -8.02 -1.38
N THR A 168 -11.91 -8.45 -0.18
CA THR A 168 -12.59 -7.56 0.77
C THR A 168 -11.75 -6.34 1.10
N VAL A 169 -10.46 -6.54 1.38
CA VAL A 169 -9.52 -5.43 1.65
C VAL A 169 -9.42 -4.51 0.44
N ARG A 170 -9.28 -5.06 -0.77
CA ARG A 170 -9.13 -4.26 -1.98
C ARG A 170 -10.38 -3.46 -2.31
N LEU A 171 -11.57 -4.06 -2.18
CA LEU A 171 -12.85 -3.38 -2.41
C LEU A 171 -13.02 -2.16 -1.49
N ALA A 172 -12.67 -2.31 -0.21
CA ALA A 172 -12.65 -1.21 0.76
C ALA A 172 -11.64 -0.11 0.36
N GLN A 173 -10.41 -0.49 -0.01
CA GLN A 173 -9.38 0.46 -0.46
C GLN A 173 -9.81 1.31 -1.67
N ILE A 174 -10.63 0.76 -2.57
CA ILE A 174 -11.12 1.48 -3.75
C ILE A 174 -12.52 2.09 -3.57
N GLY A 175 -13.10 1.98 -2.37
CA GLY A 175 -14.38 2.57 -2.00
C GLY A 175 -15.61 1.91 -2.63
N LEU A 176 -15.53 0.63 -3.00
CA LEU A 176 -16.70 -0.12 -3.51
C LEU A 176 -17.51 -0.80 -2.40
N THR A 177 -16.88 -1.00 -1.24
CA THR A 177 -17.54 -1.48 -0.02
C THR A 177 -17.09 -0.61 1.14
N ASP A 178 -17.85 -0.62 2.22
CA ASP A 178 -17.40 0.01 3.46
C ASP A 178 -16.10 -0.65 3.93
N SER A 179 -15.15 0.18 4.34
CA SER A 179 -14.01 -0.27 5.12
C SER A 179 -14.56 -0.74 6.46
N GLY A 180 -14.74 -2.06 6.63
CA GLY A 180 -15.18 -2.65 7.89
C GLY A 180 -14.41 -2.04 9.05
N GLU A 181 -15.16 -1.40 9.95
CA GLU A 181 -14.77 -0.89 11.27
C GLU A 181 -13.55 0.05 11.29
N ARG A 182 -13.85 1.36 11.15
CA ARG A 182 -13.19 2.34 12.02
C ARG A 182 -13.56 1.90 13.44
N CYS A 183 -12.58 1.57 14.29
CA CYS A 183 -12.81 1.41 15.73
C CYS A 183 -13.83 2.44 16.20
N GLU A 184 -14.80 2.00 17.00
CA GLU A 184 -15.71 2.85 17.73
C GLU A 184 -14.99 4.14 18.13
N ARG A 185 -15.44 5.27 17.58
CA ARG A 185 -15.15 6.56 18.22
C ARG A 185 -15.63 6.39 19.65
N PRO A 186 -14.79 6.54 20.69
CA PRO A 186 -15.35 6.72 22.02
C PRO A 186 -16.29 7.91 21.89
N ALA A 187 -17.56 7.70 22.23
CA ALA A 187 -18.53 8.77 22.29
C ALA A 187 -17.88 9.93 23.05
N ALA A 188 -17.83 11.11 22.41
CA ALA A 188 -17.25 12.29 23.04
C ALA A 188 -17.90 12.43 24.43
N PRO A 189 -17.12 12.57 25.52
CA PRO A 189 -17.72 12.73 26.84
C PRO A 189 -18.61 13.95 26.79
N HIS A 190 -19.89 13.73 27.09
CA HIS A 190 -20.90 14.77 27.22
C HIS A 190 -20.42 15.74 28.31
N ARG A 191 -19.85 16.89 27.91
CA ARG A 191 -19.53 17.97 28.84
C ARG A 191 -20.85 18.62 29.27
N PRO A 192 -21.24 18.55 30.55
CA PRO A 192 -22.37 19.33 31.02
C PRO A 192 -22.05 20.82 30.86
N ARG A 193 -23.04 21.57 30.37
CA ARG A 193 -22.98 23.03 30.22
C ARG A 193 -22.71 23.65 31.60
N PRO A 194 -21.72 24.55 31.76
CA PRO A 194 -21.55 25.27 33.01
C PRO A 194 -22.73 26.21 33.22
N GLY A 195 -23.50 25.94 34.29
CA GLY A 195 -24.56 26.82 34.77
C GLY A 195 -24.00 28.16 35.21
N HIS A 196 -24.75 29.22 34.90
CA HIS A 196 -24.49 30.58 35.34
C HIS A 196 -24.54 30.65 36.87
N TYR A 197 -23.39 30.78 37.52
CA TYR A 197 -23.30 31.26 38.90
C TYR A 197 -22.98 32.74 38.92
N HIS A 198 -23.99 33.51 39.29
CA HIS A 198 -23.92 34.92 39.61
C HIS A 198 -23.48 35.06 41.08
N ARG A 199 -22.30 35.63 41.38
CA ARG A 199 -22.16 36.43 42.62
C ARG A 199 -20.91 37.33 42.68
N GLN A 200 -21.22 38.63 42.70
CA GLN A 200 -20.67 39.74 43.47
C GLN A 200 -19.19 40.14 43.38
N ARG A 201 -19.04 41.42 42.99
CA ARG A 201 -17.88 42.30 43.10
C ARG A 201 -17.39 42.44 44.54
N SER A 202 -16.07 42.52 44.72
CA SER A 202 -15.46 43.42 45.70
C SER A 202 -14.02 43.81 45.31
N THR A 203 -13.87 45.11 45.03
CA THR A 203 -12.73 46.05 45.18
C THR A 203 -11.25 45.63 45.00
N ARG A 204 -10.57 46.40 44.11
CA ARG A 204 -9.11 46.70 43.96
C ARG A 204 -8.49 47.36 45.22
N PRO A 205 -7.19 47.82 45.29
CA PRO A 205 -6.07 47.82 44.31
C PRO A 205 -4.63 47.50 44.84
N TYR A 206 -3.72 47.25 43.88
CA TYR A 206 -2.33 47.75 43.64
C TYR A 206 -1.22 47.86 44.73
N GLU A 207 0.04 47.78 44.24
CA GLU A 207 1.38 48.07 44.83
C GLU A 207 2.12 46.86 45.43
N THR A 208 3.45 46.66 45.32
CA THR A 208 4.64 47.31 44.69
C THR A 208 5.82 46.30 44.80
N SER A 209 6.89 46.50 44.01
CA SER A 209 8.35 46.27 44.30
C SER A 209 8.80 44.95 45.00
N GLU A 210 9.85 44.20 44.62
CA GLU A 210 11.28 44.50 44.48
C GLU A 210 11.97 43.14 44.15
N VAL A 211 12.85 43.00 43.14
CA VAL A 211 14.35 42.98 43.17
C VAL A 211 15.05 41.90 44.04
N LEU A 212 16.12 41.34 43.46
CA LEU A 212 17.29 40.60 44.01
C LEU A 212 17.20 39.06 44.10
N VAL A 213 17.89 38.33 43.21
CA VAL A 213 19.34 37.93 43.22
C VAL A 213 19.58 36.69 44.08
N ALA A 214 19.82 35.56 43.42
CA ALA A 214 21.06 34.76 43.43
C ALA A 214 20.79 33.42 42.71
#